data_AF-A0A9P7NA39-F1
#
_entry.id   AF-A0A9P7NA39-F1
#
_cell.length_a   1.000
_cell.length_b   1.000
_cell.length_c   1.000
_cell.angle_alpha   90.00
_cell.angle_beta   90.00
_cell.angle_gamma   90.00
#
_symmetry.space_group_name_H-M   'P 1'
#
loop_
_entity.id
_entity.type
_entity.pdbx_description
1 polymer ?
#
loop_
_entity_poly.entity_id
_entity_poly.type
_entity_poly.pdbx_seq_one_letter_code
_entity_poly.pdbx_strand_id
1 'polypeptide(L)'
;MGQICSGPRKTPGSDPPLPLLNRTMLLQALRTVATSVAKTGGNLTVVAVGGAVNTIYLQSRETTRDIDFFNAYLGPDDVNKLATAARDAIKRNKGLGEDWFNSRALFFVPNDKHQALTDEAFSQREIIFEEPGLTVLAAPWNYAFCCKVDRIARAGHGDPRPYDLDDAMHYLARYLRPFKQDVGQIAREKIRAWFVRYSLEWTESTDEVLDRVSERYVTYFNLYYSVIT
;
A
#
# COMPACT_ATOMS: atom_id res chain seq x y z
N MET A 1 11.01 8.03 -48.76
CA MET A 1 9.59 8.04 -48.35
C MET A 1 9.25 6.67 -47.79
N GLY A 2 9.14 6.54 -46.47
CA GLY A 2 8.79 5.27 -45.80
C GLY A 2 7.64 5.50 -44.84
N GLN A 3 6.49 4.87 -45.13
CA GLN A 3 5.27 4.92 -44.36
C GLN A 3 5.46 4.23 -43.00
N ILE A 4 5.14 4.95 -41.91
CA ILE A 4 5.03 4.41 -40.56
C ILE A 4 3.62 3.85 -40.41
N CYS A 5 3.50 2.54 -40.18
CA CYS A 5 2.24 1.89 -39.81
C CYS A 5 1.80 2.41 -38.43
N SER A 6 0.83 3.33 -38.41
CA SER A 6 0.11 3.74 -37.21
C SER A 6 -0.93 2.68 -36.85
N GLY A 7 -0.66 1.91 -35.79
CA GLY A 7 -1.69 1.10 -35.12
C GLY A 7 -2.81 1.97 -34.56
N PRO A 8 -4.03 1.44 -34.38
CA PRO A 8 -5.18 2.23 -33.96
C PRO A 8 -4.95 2.86 -32.58
N ARG A 9 -5.11 4.19 -32.50
CA ARG A 9 -5.19 4.94 -31.24
C ARG A 9 -6.39 4.41 -30.44
N LYS A 10 -6.13 3.86 -29.25
CA LYS A 10 -7.18 3.54 -28.28
C LYS A 10 -7.86 4.84 -27.85
N THR A 11 -9.19 4.87 -27.94
CA THR A 11 -10.03 5.95 -27.42
C THR A 11 -9.97 5.98 -25.89
N PRO A 12 -9.79 7.15 -25.24
CA PRO A 12 -9.92 7.26 -23.80
C PRO A 12 -11.39 7.00 -23.40
N GLY A 13 -11.65 6.01 -22.55
CA GLY A 13 -12.96 5.79 -21.94
C GLY A 13 -13.69 4.48 -22.28
N SER A 14 -13.04 3.50 -22.91
CA SER A 14 -13.67 2.21 -23.26
C SER A 14 -13.39 1.06 -22.28
N ASP A 15 -12.56 1.28 -21.25
CA ASP A 15 -12.29 0.23 -20.28
C ASP A 15 -13.41 0.22 -19.23
N PRO A 16 -14.09 -0.92 -18.98
CA PRO A 16 -15.02 -1.01 -17.88
C PRO A 16 -14.31 -0.61 -16.58
N PRO A 17 -14.98 0.08 -15.64
CA PRO A 17 -14.36 0.47 -14.38
C PRO A 17 -13.76 -0.77 -13.71
N LEU A 18 -12.49 -0.67 -13.32
CA LEU A 18 -11.79 -1.76 -12.65
C LEU A 18 -12.64 -2.27 -11.47
N PRO A 19 -12.74 -3.60 -11.29
CA PRO A 19 -13.61 -4.18 -10.29
C PRO A 19 -13.21 -3.74 -8.87
N LEU A 20 -14.21 -3.44 -8.05
CA LEU A 20 -14.02 -3.15 -6.63
C LEU A 20 -13.99 -4.45 -5.86
N LEU A 21 -12.90 -4.69 -5.13
CA LEU A 21 -12.64 -5.87 -4.34
C LEU A 21 -12.89 -5.56 -2.88
N ASN A 22 -13.86 -6.25 -2.28
CA ASN A 22 -14.08 -6.20 -0.84
C ASN A 22 -13.14 -7.16 -0.09
N ARG A 23 -13.13 -7.06 1.24
CA ARG A 23 -12.30 -7.88 2.12
C ARG A 23 -12.45 -9.38 1.88
N THR A 24 -13.68 -9.88 1.72
CA THR A 24 -13.95 -11.31 1.50
C THR A 24 -13.35 -11.80 0.19
N MET A 25 -13.52 -11.03 -0.90
CA MET A 25 -12.94 -11.34 -2.20
C MET A 25 -11.42 -11.37 -2.16
N LEU A 26 -10.79 -10.40 -1.51
CA LEU A 26 -9.33 -10.32 -1.36
C LEU A 26 -8.78 -11.51 -0.57
N LEU A 27 -9.40 -11.84 0.56
CA LEU A 27 -8.97 -12.99 1.38
C LEU A 27 -9.13 -14.32 0.64
N GLN A 28 -10.21 -14.51 -0.11
CA GLN A 28 -10.41 -15.72 -0.91
C GLN A 28 -9.39 -15.82 -2.06
N ALA A 29 -9.07 -14.69 -2.69
CA ALA A 29 -8.06 -14.63 -3.73
C ALA A 29 -6.65 -14.94 -3.16
N LEU A 30 -6.28 -14.34 -2.02
CA LEU A 30 -5.03 -14.62 -1.32
C LEU A 30 -4.91 -16.08 -0.86
N ARG A 31 -5.99 -16.71 -0.38
CA ARG A 31 -6.00 -18.16 -0.08
C ARG A 31 -5.73 -19.01 -1.31
N THR A 32 -6.24 -18.60 -2.47
CA THR A 32 -5.95 -19.29 -3.73
C THR A 32 -4.47 -19.16 -4.09
N VAL A 33 -3.89 -17.98 -3.90
CA VAL A 33 -2.46 -17.74 -4.12
C VAL A 33 -1.63 -18.60 -3.18
N ALA A 34 -1.91 -18.55 -1.88
CA ALA A 34 -1.24 -19.34 -0.84
C ALA A 34 -1.25 -20.84 -1.17
N THR A 35 -2.44 -21.37 -1.49
CA THR A 35 -2.62 -22.78 -1.86
C THR A 35 -1.80 -23.16 -3.11
N SER A 36 -1.75 -22.28 -4.12
CA SER A 36 -0.99 -22.54 -5.34
C SER A 36 0.52 -22.55 -5.08
N VAL A 37 1.02 -21.59 -4.29
CA VAL A 37 2.43 -21.51 -3.90
C VAL A 37 2.83 -22.71 -3.04
N ALA A 38 2.01 -23.08 -2.05
CA ALA A 38 2.27 -24.22 -1.17
C ALA A 38 2.38 -25.55 -1.93
N LYS A 39 1.57 -25.76 -2.98
CA LYS A 39 1.65 -26.96 -3.84
C LYS A 39 2.98 -27.12 -4.56
N THR A 40 3.71 -26.02 -4.75
CA THR A 40 5.05 -26.03 -5.35
C THR A 40 6.17 -26.09 -4.31
N GLY A 41 5.84 -26.33 -3.03
CA GLY A 41 6.78 -26.36 -1.92
C GLY A 41 7.30 -24.98 -1.50
N GLY A 42 6.68 -23.90 -1.97
CA GLY A 42 7.06 -22.52 -1.62
C GLY A 42 6.37 -22.04 -0.35
N ASN A 43 7.01 -21.09 0.35
CA ASN A 43 6.38 -20.25 1.35
C ASN A 43 6.92 -18.83 1.18
N LEU A 44 6.12 -17.95 0.58
CA LEU A 44 6.56 -16.62 0.16
C LEU A 44 5.99 -15.55 1.09
N THR A 45 6.75 -14.50 1.31
CA THR A 45 6.28 -13.30 2.01
C THR A 45 6.22 -12.14 1.03
N VAL A 46 5.14 -11.36 1.05
CA VAL A 46 5.05 -10.09 0.33
C VAL A 46 4.65 -8.98 1.29
N VAL A 47 5.02 -7.74 0.97
CA VAL A 47 4.69 -6.54 1.75
C VAL A 47 3.65 -5.74 0.98
N ALA A 48 2.41 -5.75 1.44
CA ALA A 48 1.31 -4.99 0.85
C ALA A 48 1.33 -3.53 1.31
N VAL A 49 0.96 -2.62 0.40
CA VAL A 49 0.84 -1.20 0.68
C VAL A 49 -0.53 -0.68 0.21
N GLY A 50 -1.02 0.39 0.85
CA GLY A 50 -2.22 1.09 0.38
C GLY A 50 -3.51 0.31 0.61
N GLY A 51 -4.40 0.32 -0.39
CA GLY A 51 -5.81 -0.05 -0.24
C GLY A 51 -6.05 -1.46 0.31
N ALA A 52 -5.19 -2.42 -0.02
CA ALA A 52 -5.30 -3.78 0.53
C ALA A 52 -5.12 -3.82 2.05
N VAL A 53 -4.19 -3.03 2.60
CA VAL A 53 -3.99 -2.89 4.05
C VAL A 53 -5.22 -2.25 4.69
N ASN A 54 -5.76 -1.18 4.08
CA ASN A 54 -6.95 -0.48 4.57
C ASN A 54 -8.21 -1.34 4.53
N THR A 55 -8.36 -2.22 3.55
CA THR A 55 -9.55 -3.07 3.40
C THR A 55 -9.45 -4.37 4.19
N ILE A 56 -8.29 -5.04 4.21
CA ILE A 56 -8.13 -6.34 4.86
C ILE A 56 -7.90 -6.20 6.36
N TYR A 57 -6.98 -5.32 6.75
CA TYR A 57 -6.45 -5.26 8.12
C TYR A 57 -7.09 -4.13 8.92
N LEU A 58 -6.96 -2.88 8.46
CA LEU A 58 -7.49 -1.73 9.18
C LEU A 58 -9.01 -1.63 9.11
N GLN A 59 -9.61 -2.20 8.06
CA GLN A 59 -11.04 -2.13 7.75
C GLN A 59 -11.56 -0.67 7.71
N SER A 60 -10.69 0.29 7.37
CA SER A 60 -11.05 1.69 7.18
C SER A 60 -11.69 1.95 5.81
N ARG A 61 -11.66 0.95 4.92
CA ARG A 61 -12.26 0.99 3.57
C ARG A 61 -13.00 -0.29 3.27
N GLU A 62 -14.20 -0.18 2.72
CA GLU A 62 -14.99 -1.35 2.28
C GLU A 62 -14.36 -2.07 1.10
N THR A 63 -13.74 -1.32 0.17
CA THR A 63 -13.18 -1.85 -1.08
C THR A 63 -11.87 -1.19 -1.51
N THR A 64 -11.08 -1.96 -2.26
CA THR A 64 -9.91 -1.51 -3.05
C THR A 64 -9.97 -2.10 -4.47
N ARG A 65 -9.04 -1.75 -5.35
CA ARG A 65 -9.00 -2.25 -6.73
C ARG A 65 -8.06 -3.44 -6.90
N ASP A 66 -7.02 -3.47 -6.07
CA ASP A 66 -5.88 -4.37 -6.19
C ASP A 66 -5.14 -4.48 -4.84
N ILE A 67 -4.15 -5.36 -4.84
CA ILE A 67 -3.12 -5.54 -3.85
C ILE A 67 -1.79 -5.20 -4.54
N ASP A 68 -1.28 -4.02 -4.25
CA ASP A 68 0.08 -3.64 -4.60
C ASP A 68 1.03 -4.14 -3.52
N PHE A 69 2.09 -4.85 -3.93
CA PHE A 69 3.08 -5.38 -3.00
C PHE A 69 4.51 -5.13 -3.44
N PHE A 70 5.44 -5.28 -2.50
CA PHE A 70 6.86 -5.36 -2.76
C PHE A 70 7.52 -6.38 -1.82
N ASN A 71 8.71 -6.85 -2.19
CA ASN A 71 9.65 -7.51 -1.29
C ASN A 71 10.98 -7.64 -2.06
N ALA A 72 12.04 -6.99 -1.56
CA ALA A 72 13.35 -6.97 -2.20
C ALA A 72 14.05 -8.34 -2.25
N TYR A 73 13.55 -9.32 -1.51
CA TYR A 73 14.12 -10.67 -1.41
C TYR A 73 13.45 -11.70 -2.32
N LEU A 74 12.43 -11.31 -3.10
CA LEU A 74 11.82 -12.21 -4.06
C LEU A 74 12.73 -12.39 -5.28
N GLY A 75 13.14 -13.64 -5.53
CA GLY A 75 13.85 -13.99 -6.75
C GLY A 75 12.92 -14.04 -7.98
N PRO A 76 13.47 -14.12 -9.20
CA PRO A 76 12.68 -14.27 -10.42
C PRO A 76 11.69 -15.45 -10.37
N ASP A 77 12.10 -16.57 -9.79
CA ASP A 77 11.24 -17.75 -9.63
C ASP A 77 10.07 -17.51 -8.67
N ASP A 78 10.28 -16.74 -7.61
CA ASP A 78 9.23 -16.39 -6.65
C ASP A 78 8.21 -15.45 -7.29
N VAL A 79 8.69 -14.45 -8.05
CA VAL A 79 7.83 -13.55 -8.83
C VAL A 79 7.00 -14.35 -9.85
N ASN A 80 7.62 -15.31 -10.54
CA ASN A 80 6.91 -16.18 -11.49
C ASN A 80 5.86 -17.08 -10.81
N LYS A 81 6.16 -17.63 -9.63
CA LYS A 81 5.20 -18.39 -8.82
C LYS A 81 4.02 -17.53 -8.40
N LEU A 82 4.27 -16.32 -7.87
CA LEU A 82 3.24 -15.37 -7.48
C LEU A 82 2.35 -14.96 -8.66
N ALA A 83 2.96 -14.62 -9.81
CA ALA A 83 2.21 -14.26 -11.01
C ALA A 83 1.33 -15.42 -11.53
N THR A 84 1.86 -16.64 -11.52
CA THR A 84 1.09 -17.83 -11.93
C THR A 84 -0.07 -18.11 -10.97
N ALA A 85 0.19 -18.03 -9.67
CA ALA A 85 -0.81 -18.19 -8.62
C ALA A 85 -1.90 -17.11 -8.68
N ALA A 86 -1.53 -15.86 -8.98
CA ALA A 86 -2.48 -14.76 -9.18
C ALA A 86 -3.40 -14.98 -10.39
N ARG A 87 -2.86 -15.51 -11.51
CA ARG A 87 -3.67 -15.90 -12.69
C ARG A 87 -4.63 -17.04 -12.36
N ASP A 88 -4.22 -17.99 -11.52
CA ASP A 88 -5.11 -19.07 -11.08
C ASP A 88 -6.26 -18.56 -10.21
N ALA A 89 -6.05 -17.51 -9.41
CA ALA A 89 -7.13 -16.84 -8.68
C ALA A 89 -8.18 -16.23 -9.62
N ILE A 90 -7.76 -15.60 -10.73
CA ILE A 90 -8.67 -15.04 -11.74
C ILE A 90 -9.55 -16.12 -12.37
N LYS A 91 -9.01 -17.33 -12.61
CA LYS A 91 -9.81 -18.45 -13.13
C LYS A 91 -10.94 -18.85 -12.18
N ARG A 92 -10.73 -18.71 -10.87
CA ARG A 92 -11.70 -19.08 -9.81
C ARG A 92 -12.64 -17.94 -9.43
N ASN A 93 -12.23 -16.69 -9.64
CA ASN A 93 -13.00 -15.50 -9.35
C ASN A 93 -12.91 -14.51 -10.52
N LYS A 94 -13.96 -14.50 -11.35
CA LYS A 94 -14.08 -13.61 -12.53
C LYS A 94 -14.21 -12.13 -12.17
N GLY A 95 -14.42 -11.81 -10.89
CA GLY A 95 -14.41 -10.43 -10.39
C GLY A 95 -13.01 -9.85 -10.17
N LEU A 96 -11.93 -10.64 -10.35
CA LEU A 96 -10.56 -10.16 -10.26
C LEU A 96 -10.08 -9.64 -11.62
N GLY A 97 -9.53 -8.43 -11.65
CA GLY A 97 -8.82 -7.90 -12.81
C GLY A 97 -7.43 -8.53 -12.98
N GLU A 98 -6.81 -8.39 -14.15
CA GLU A 98 -5.48 -8.98 -14.43
C GLU A 98 -4.38 -8.49 -13.47
N ASP A 99 -4.46 -7.23 -13.04
CA ASP A 99 -3.50 -6.59 -12.15
C ASP A 99 -3.93 -6.59 -10.67
N TRP A 100 -4.88 -7.44 -10.26
CA TRP A 100 -5.40 -7.42 -8.88
C TRP A 100 -4.34 -7.72 -7.81
N PHE A 101 -3.25 -8.40 -8.18
CA PHE A 101 -2.14 -8.75 -7.29
C PHE A 101 -0.83 -8.50 -8.05
N ASN A 102 -0.19 -7.37 -7.78
CA ASN A 102 0.88 -6.85 -8.62
C ASN A 102 2.00 -6.17 -7.80
N SER A 103 3.19 -6.05 -8.39
CA SER A 103 4.36 -5.44 -7.75
C SER A 103 4.62 -3.98 -8.16
N ARG A 104 3.61 -3.26 -8.67
CA ARG A 104 3.78 -1.89 -9.20
C ARG A 104 4.20 -0.89 -8.14
N ALA A 105 3.97 -1.17 -6.86
CA ALA A 105 4.48 -0.36 -5.75
C ALA A 105 5.99 -0.07 -5.87
N LEU A 106 6.78 -1.02 -6.41
CA LEU A 106 8.22 -0.86 -6.60
C LEU A 106 8.60 0.24 -7.60
N PHE A 107 7.75 0.58 -8.57
CA PHE A 107 8.06 1.62 -9.56
C PHE A 107 8.07 3.02 -8.95
N PHE A 108 7.42 3.21 -7.81
CA PHE A 108 7.31 4.49 -7.12
C PHE A 108 8.32 4.65 -5.98
N VAL A 109 9.14 3.62 -5.76
CA VAL A 109 10.16 3.62 -4.70
C VAL A 109 11.53 3.58 -5.37
N PRO A 110 12.48 4.48 -5.01
CA PRO A 110 13.84 4.38 -5.50
C PRO A 110 14.48 3.02 -5.16
N ASN A 111 15.21 2.44 -6.12
CA ASN A 111 15.77 1.09 -5.99
C ASN A 111 16.65 0.91 -4.73
N ASP A 112 17.40 1.95 -4.34
CA ASP A 112 18.27 1.94 -3.16
C ASP A 112 17.48 1.88 -1.83
N LYS A 113 16.15 2.06 -1.86
CA LYS A 113 15.27 1.98 -0.68
C LYS A 113 14.51 0.66 -0.56
N HIS A 114 14.49 -0.17 -1.62
CA HIS A 114 13.67 -1.39 -1.65
C HIS A 114 14.02 -2.35 -0.50
N GLN A 115 15.31 -2.58 -0.27
CA GLN A 115 15.77 -3.47 0.79
C GLN A 115 15.43 -2.93 2.18
N ALA A 116 15.77 -1.67 2.46
CA ALA A 116 15.49 -1.04 3.75
C ALA A 116 13.99 -1.05 4.09
N LEU A 117 13.11 -0.73 3.14
CA LEU A 117 11.66 -0.80 3.34
C LEU A 117 11.17 -2.23 3.60
N THR A 118 11.78 -3.21 2.92
CA THR A 118 11.47 -4.62 3.15
C THR A 118 11.87 -5.01 4.57
N ASP A 119 13.09 -4.69 5.00
CA ASP A 119 13.59 -4.97 6.36
C ASP A 119 12.74 -4.32 7.44
N GLU A 120 12.33 -3.07 7.23
CA GLU A 120 11.42 -2.36 8.13
C GLU A 120 10.07 -3.07 8.24
N ALA A 121 9.50 -3.55 7.13
CA ALA A 121 8.24 -4.29 7.15
C ALA A 121 8.37 -5.63 7.90
N PHE A 122 9.47 -6.35 7.68
CA PHE A 122 9.78 -7.59 8.39
C PHE A 122 9.98 -7.35 9.89
N SER A 123 10.66 -6.26 10.26
CA SER A 123 10.83 -5.85 11.66
C SER A 123 9.52 -5.41 12.31
N GLN A 124 8.66 -4.69 11.57
CA GLN A 124 7.35 -4.25 12.03
C GLN A 124 6.39 -5.43 12.21
N ARG A 125 6.50 -6.45 11.35
CA ARG A 125 5.79 -7.74 11.41
C ARG A 125 4.26 -7.63 11.57
N GLU A 126 3.66 -6.66 10.88
CA GLU A 126 2.20 -6.48 10.88
C GLU A 126 1.59 -7.39 9.82
N ILE A 127 1.19 -8.60 10.23
CA ILE A 127 0.59 -9.61 9.34
C ILE A 127 -0.84 -9.21 9.00
N ILE A 128 -1.14 -9.04 7.71
CA ILE A 128 -2.51 -8.77 7.23
C ILE A 128 -3.19 -10.03 6.68
N PHE A 129 -2.40 -11.04 6.31
CA PHE A 129 -2.86 -12.36 5.86
C PHE A 129 -1.73 -13.38 6.05
N GLU A 130 -2.07 -14.59 6.48
CA GLU A 130 -1.12 -15.70 6.61
C GLU A 130 -1.85 -17.03 6.43
N GLU A 131 -1.32 -17.85 5.52
CA GLU A 131 -1.71 -19.24 5.27
C GLU A 131 -0.46 -19.98 4.78
N PRO A 132 -0.41 -21.34 4.82
CA PRO A 132 0.66 -22.08 4.19
C PRO A 132 0.87 -21.65 2.73
N GLY A 133 2.09 -21.23 2.42
CA GLY A 133 2.48 -20.79 1.07
C GLY A 133 2.56 -19.27 0.90
N LEU A 134 1.83 -18.47 1.68
CA LEU A 134 1.86 -17.02 1.56
C LEU A 134 1.62 -16.29 2.89
N THR A 135 2.56 -15.43 3.24
CA THR A 135 2.41 -14.38 4.25
C THR A 135 2.34 -13.01 3.58
N VAL A 136 1.42 -12.16 4.02
CA VAL A 136 1.31 -10.77 3.58
C VAL A 136 1.50 -9.86 4.79
N LEU A 137 2.56 -9.06 4.76
CA LEU A 137 2.83 -8.02 5.76
C LEU A 137 2.27 -6.68 5.29
N ALA A 138 1.95 -5.78 6.21
CA ALA A 138 1.76 -4.37 5.90
C ALA A 138 3.12 -3.68 5.74
N ALA A 139 3.19 -2.73 4.80
CA ALA A 139 4.32 -1.82 4.68
C ALA A 139 4.55 -1.02 5.99
N PRO A 140 5.76 -0.47 6.21
CA PRO A 140 6.05 0.33 7.40
C PRO A 140 5.05 1.48 7.54
N TRP A 141 4.48 1.66 8.74
CA TRP A 141 3.38 2.61 8.96
C TRP A 141 3.77 4.05 8.63
N ASN A 142 4.99 4.44 8.98
CA ASN A 142 5.54 5.75 8.68
C ASN A 142 5.77 5.96 7.18
N TYR A 143 6.23 4.93 6.44
CA TYR A 143 6.32 5.00 4.98
C TYR A 143 4.94 5.18 4.34
N ALA A 144 3.98 4.31 4.69
CA ALA A 144 2.63 4.39 4.16
C ALA A 144 1.94 5.73 4.47
N PHE A 145 2.20 6.27 5.67
CA PHE A 145 1.79 7.61 6.07
C PHE A 145 2.37 8.69 5.16
N CYS A 146 3.70 8.73 5.00
CA CYS A 146 4.36 9.74 4.17
C CYS A 146 3.86 9.70 2.72
N CYS A 147 3.68 8.53 2.11
CA CYS A 147 3.14 8.42 0.75
C CYS A 147 1.74 9.06 0.60
N LYS A 148 0.91 8.99 1.64
CA LYS A 148 -0.42 9.64 1.61
C LYS A 148 -0.30 11.14 1.74
N VAL A 149 0.53 11.62 2.66
CA VAL A 149 0.77 13.05 2.85
C VAL A 149 1.35 13.67 1.57
N ASP A 150 2.38 13.04 1.00
CA ASP A 150 3.05 13.42 -0.24
C ASP A 150 2.07 13.49 -1.43
N ARG A 151 1.17 12.50 -1.56
CA ARG A 151 0.12 12.51 -2.58
C ARG A 151 -0.91 13.63 -2.36
N ILE A 152 -1.37 13.86 -1.13
CA ILE A 152 -2.34 14.94 -0.84
C ILE A 152 -1.71 16.32 -1.10
N ALA A 153 -0.44 16.49 -0.74
CA ALA A 153 0.33 17.71 -0.97
C ALA A 153 0.66 17.95 -2.46
N ARG A 154 0.23 17.05 -3.36
CA ARG A 154 0.47 17.08 -4.81
C ARG A 154 1.95 17.08 -5.20
N ALA A 155 2.82 16.66 -4.27
CA ALA A 155 4.24 16.46 -4.51
C ALA A 155 4.53 15.02 -4.97
N GLY A 156 3.60 14.10 -4.66
CA GLY A 156 3.68 12.69 -5.05
C GLY A 156 2.99 12.32 -6.37
N HIS A 157 3.09 11.03 -6.71
CA HIS A 157 2.45 10.48 -7.91
C HIS A 157 0.92 10.33 -7.76
N GLY A 158 0.20 11.01 -8.65
CA GLY A 158 -1.25 10.86 -8.87
C GLY A 158 -2.11 11.84 -8.06
N ASP A 159 -3.39 11.95 -8.43
CA ASP A 159 -4.30 12.89 -7.79
C ASP A 159 -4.69 12.47 -6.36
N PRO A 160 -4.81 13.43 -5.43
CA PRO A 160 -5.39 13.19 -4.11
C PRO A 160 -6.75 12.48 -4.21
N ARG A 161 -6.95 11.46 -3.39
CA ARG A 161 -8.21 10.72 -3.31
C ARG A 161 -9.01 11.14 -2.06
N PRO A 162 -10.35 11.08 -2.09
CA PRO A 162 -11.17 11.51 -0.96
C PRO A 162 -10.85 10.80 0.37
N TYR A 163 -10.38 9.56 0.31
CA TYR A 163 -10.03 8.74 1.48
C TYR A 163 -8.57 8.90 1.95
N ASP A 164 -7.73 9.69 1.27
CA ASP A 164 -6.29 9.73 1.59
C ASP A 164 -5.98 10.35 2.94
N LEU A 165 -6.76 11.36 3.35
CA LEU A 165 -6.60 11.97 4.66
C LEU A 165 -6.91 10.96 5.78
N ASP A 166 -7.96 10.17 5.61
CA ASP A 166 -8.34 9.10 6.54
C ASP A 166 -7.30 7.99 6.55
N ASP A 167 -6.80 7.55 5.38
CA ASP A 167 -5.75 6.54 5.30
C ASP A 167 -4.47 7.01 6.03
N ALA A 168 -4.04 8.26 5.82
CA ALA A 168 -2.89 8.85 6.51
C ALA A 168 -3.09 8.85 8.03
N MET A 169 -4.26 9.29 8.51
CA MET A 169 -4.61 9.29 9.93
C MET A 169 -4.52 7.89 10.54
N HIS A 170 -5.08 6.86 9.88
CA HIS A 170 -5.03 5.49 10.40
C HIS A 170 -3.60 4.94 10.44
N TYR A 171 -2.77 5.22 9.44
CA TYR A 171 -1.36 4.80 9.46
C TYR A 171 -0.58 5.47 10.59
N LEU A 172 -0.80 6.77 10.81
CA LEU A 172 -0.22 7.49 11.94
C LEU A 172 -0.67 6.86 13.28
N ALA A 173 -1.95 6.52 13.41
CA ALA A 173 -2.47 5.86 14.62
C ALA A 173 -1.83 4.50 14.88
N ARG A 174 -1.58 3.73 13.81
CA ARG A 174 -0.83 2.46 13.90
C ARG A 174 0.61 2.68 14.33
N TYR A 175 1.30 3.66 13.75
CA TYR A 175 2.65 4.01 14.11
C TYR A 175 2.76 4.42 15.59
N LEU A 176 1.81 5.22 16.10
CA LEU A 176 1.84 5.74 17.47
C LEU A 176 1.42 4.72 18.53
N ARG A 177 0.74 3.63 18.14
CA ARG A 177 0.16 2.64 19.06
C ARG A 177 1.14 2.06 20.09
N PRO A 178 2.41 1.76 19.77
CA PRO A 178 3.36 1.21 20.74
C PRO A 178 3.78 2.22 21.82
N PHE A 179 3.63 3.52 21.58
CA PHE A 179 4.17 4.60 22.42
C PHE A 179 3.22 5.08 23.53
N LYS A 180 2.16 4.31 23.84
CA LYS A 180 1.02 4.68 24.72
C LYS A 180 1.33 5.21 26.12
N GLN A 181 2.57 5.14 26.61
CA GLN A 181 2.94 5.62 27.96
C GLN A 181 3.44 7.07 27.98
N ASP A 182 3.96 7.58 26.86
CA ASP A 182 4.29 8.98 26.68
C ASP A 182 3.30 9.55 25.68
N VAL A 183 2.75 10.73 25.98
CA VAL A 183 1.72 11.43 25.18
C VAL A 183 2.08 11.29 23.70
N GLY A 184 1.27 10.51 22.96
CA GLY A 184 1.59 9.97 21.63
C GLY A 184 1.62 11.05 20.54
N GLN A 185 2.50 12.01 20.67
CA GLN A 185 2.74 13.10 19.75
C GLN A 185 3.97 12.78 18.90
N ILE A 186 4.02 13.37 17.71
CA ILE A 186 5.16 13.29 16.83
C ILE A 186 5.55 14.68 16.36
N ALA A 187 6.83 14.99 16.51
CA ALA A 187 7.41 16.23 16.02
C ALA A 187 7.42 16.25 14.47
N ARG A 188 7.09 17.40 13.86
CA ARG A 188 7.19 17.59 12.40
C ARG A 188 8.58 17.27 11.86
N GLU A 189 9.63 17.56 12.62
CA GLU A 189 11.02 17.26 12.26
C GLU A 189 11.24 15.75 12.07
N LYS A 190 10.57 14.92 12.87
CA LYS A 190 10.63 13.46 12.74
C LYS A 190 9.95 12.99 11.46
N ILE A 191 8.80 13.60 11.12
CA ILE A 191 8.10 13.31 9.86
C ILE A 191 8.94 13.77 8.66
N ARG A 192 9.56 14.95 8.75
CA ARG A 192 10.47 15.47 7.71
C ARG A 192 11.66 14.54 7.49
N ALA A 193 12.22 13.98 8.56
CA ALA A 193 13.28 12.98 8.44
C ALA A 193 12.81 11.71 7.71
N TRP A 194 11.54 11.30 7.85
CA TRP A 194 10.97 10.20 7.07
C TRP A 194 10.82 10.54 5.59
N PHE A 195 10.36 11.74 5.25
CA PHE A 195 10.29 12.20 3.86
C PHE A 195 11.65 12.12 3.18
N VAL A 196 12.70 12.64 3.84
CA VAL A 196 14.08 12.53 3.34
C VAL A 196 14.51 11.06 3.19
N ARG A 197 14.25 10.22 4.19
CA ARG A 197 14.60 8.79 4.17
C ARG A 197 13.99 8.06 2.98
N TYR A 198 12.74 8.38 2.64
CA TYR A 198 11.99 7.73 1.57
C TYR A 198 12.08 8.45 0.23
N SER A 199 12.92 9.49 0.13
CA SER A 199 13.07 10.33 -1.06
C SER A 199 11.74 10.92 -1.56
N LEU A 200 10.88 11.33 -0.62
CA LEU A 200 9.62 12.02 -0.87
C LEU A 200 9.83 13.53 -0.78
N GLU A 201 8.98 14.30 -1.46
CA GLU A 201 9.15 15.75 -1.56
C GLU A 201 8.41 16.47 -0.43
N TRP A 202 9.13 17.34 0.28
CA TRP A 202 8.53 18.24 1.26
C TRP A 202 8.22 19.58 0.60
N THR A 203 6.95 19.92 0.46
CA THR A 203 6.48 21.18 -0.11
C THR A 203 5.83 22.05 0.96
N GLU A 204 5.52 23.31 0.61
CA GLU A 204 4.74 24.20 1.50
C GLU A 204 3.39 23.58 1.87
N SER A 205 2.74 22.87 0.93
CA SER A 205 1.47 22.17 1.19
C SER A 205 1.62 20.96 2.11
N THR A 206 2.83 20.39 2.28
CA THR A 206 3.04 19.27 3.21
C THR A 206 2.66 19.68 4.63
N ASP A 207 3.06 20.88 5.06
CA ASP A 207 2.78 21.36 6.40
C ASP A 207 1.27 21.54 6.66
N GLU A 208 0.53 22.07 5.68
CA GLU A 208 -0.94 22.19 5.75
C GLU A 208 -1.64 20.82 5.80
N VAL A 209 -1.11 19.84 5.06
CA VAL A 209 -1.66 18.47 5.09
C VAL A 209 -1.43 17.82 6.46
N LEU A 210 -0.28 18.06 7.09
CA LEU A 210 -0.02 17.55 8.43
C LEU A 210 -0.96 18.15 9.48
N ASP A 211 -1.29 19.44 9.39
CA ASP A 211 -2.32 20.05 10.25
C ASP A 211 -3.66 19.36 10.09
N ARG A 212 -4.10 19.15 8.85
CA ARG A 212 -5.36 18.46 8.54
C ARG A 212 -5.38 17.01 9.03
N VAL A 213 -4.25 16.29 8.92
CA VAL A 213 -4.13 14.94 9.49
C VAL A 213 -4.25 15.00 11.01
N SER A 214 -3.59 15.95 11.66
CA SER A 214 -3.63 16.10 13.11
C SER A 214 -5.04 16.40 13.59
N GLU A 215 -5.71 17.38 12.99
CA GLU A 215 -7.12 17.71 13.28
C GLU A 215 -8.04 16.51 13.10
N ARG A 216 -7.84 15.76 12.00
CA ARG A 216 -8.62 14.55 11.71
C ARG A 216 -8.39 13.48 12.78
N TYR A 217 -7.15 13.29 13.22
CA TYR A 217 -6.78 12.37 14.28
C TYR A 217 -7.44 12.75 15.61
N VAL A 218 -7.32 14.02 16.01
CA VAL A 218 -7.92 14.57 17.24
C VAL A 218 -9.42 14.35 17.24
N THR A 219 -10.08 14.65 16.13
CA THR A 219 -11.53 14.48 15.98
C THR A 219 -11.92 13.00 16.06
N TYR A 220 -11.21 12.12 15.36
CA TYR A 220 -11.55 10.70 15.27
C TYR A 220 -11.39 9.98 16.63
N PHE A 221 -10.33 10.30 17.38
CA PHE A 221 -10.03 9.69 18.67
C PHE A 221 -10.52 10.50 19.88
N ASN A 222 -11.25 11.60 19.65
CA ASN A 222 -11.77 12.50 20.68
C ASN A 222 -10.68 12.96 21.68
N LEU A 223 -9.57 13.48 21.16
CA LEU A 223 -8.46 13.99 21.95
C LEU A 223 -8.60 15.50 22.21
N TYR A 224 -7.86 15.99 23.20
CA TYR A 224 -7.81 17.42 23.56
C TYR A 224 -6.46 18.07 23.23
N TYR A 225 -5.57 17.38 22.51
CA TYR A 225 -4.23 17.84 22.17
C TYR A 225 -3.89 17.46 20.71
N SER A 226 -3.07 18.28 20.05
CA SER A 226 -2.57 17.98 18.70
C SER A 226 -1.63 16.77 18.73
N VAL A 227 -1.75 15.86 17.75
CA VAL A 227 -0.89 14.68 17.65
C VAL A 227 0.40 14.96 16.88
N ILE A 228 0.41 15.99 16.03
CA ILE A 228 1.59 16.48 15.34
C ILE A 228 1.96 17.84 15.91
N THR A 229 3.20 17.98 16.37
CA THR A 229 3.75 19.18 17.02
C THR A 229 4.86 19.80 16.22
#